data_AF-A0A916R8R4-F1
#
_entry.id   AF-A0A916R8R4-F1
#
_cell.length_a   1.000
_cell.length_b   1.000
_cell.length_c   1.000
_cell.angle_alpha   90.00
_cell.angle_beta   90.00
_cell.angle_gamma   90.00
#
_symmetry.space_group_name_H-M   'P 1'
#
loop_
_entity.id
_entity.type
_entity.pdbx_description
1 polymer ?
#
loop_
_entity_poly.entity_id
_entity_poly.type
_entity_poly.pdbx_seq_one_letter_code
_entity_poly.pdbx_strand_id
1 'polypeptide(L)'
;MSAFQCPKDRTPEHRDMNEPRNHAALVLNASDNVAVTLDQVRAKAEIGPDLLCARRISIGHKVIIQATAEGASVRKFGQIIGSATPGRGTGGHRNCAG
;
A
#
# COMPACT_ATOMS: atom_id res chain seq x y z
N MET A 1 27.30 -5.42 -39.38
CA MET A 1 26.91 -6.65 -38.66
C MET A 1 26.78 -6.31 -37.18
N SER A 2 25.56 -6.17 -36.66
CA SER A 2 25.32 -5.81 -35.25
C SER A 2 25.24 -7.09 -34.41
N ALA A 3 26.05 -7.17 -33.36
CA ALA A 3 26.15 -8.33 -32.50
C ALA A 3 24.88 -8.49 -31.65
N PHE A 4 24.28 -9.67 -31.71
CA PHE A 4 23.31 -10.14 -30.73
C PHE A 4 23.99 -10.27 -29.37
N GLN A 5 23.71 -9.36 -28.45
CA GLN A 5 24.14 -9.53 -27.07
C GLN A 5 23.12 -10.40 -26.33
N CYS A 6 23.54 -11.61 -25.96
CA CYS A 6 22.84 -12.53 -25.07
C CYS A 6 22.68 -11.88 -23.68
N PRO A 7 21.45 -11.71 -23.14
CA PRO A 7 21.27 -11.21 -21.78
C PRO A 7 21.72 -12.30 -20.81
N LYS A 8 22.90 -12.10 -20.22
CA LYS A 8 23.41 -12.95 -19.15
C LYS A 8 22.46 -12.86 -17.96
N ASP A 9 21.89 -14.01 -17.62
CA ASP A 9 21.61 -14.42 -16.25
C ASP A 9 20.85 -13.40 -15.38
N ARG A 10 19.51 -13.41 -15.46
CA ARG A 10 18.66 -12.78 -14.44
C ARG A 10 18.39 -13.79 -13.34
N THR A 11 19.31 -13.93 -12.39
CA THR A 11 18.97 -14.43 -11.06
C THR A 11 17.98 -13.48 -10.38
N PRO A 12 16.94 -13.95 -9.66
CA PRO A 12 15.84 -13.10 -9.17
C PRO A 12 16.16 -12.21 -7.94
N GLU A 13 17.40 -12.10 -7.48
CA GLU A 13 17.70 -11.60 -6.13
C GLU A 13 18.63 -10.37 -6.05
N HIS A 14 18.82 -9.61 -7.13
CA HIS A 14 19.48 -8.30 -7.05
C HIS A 14 18.68 -7.26 -7.84
N ARG A 15 17.61 -6.74 -7.22
CA ARG A 15 16.84 -5.63 -7.79
C ARG A 15 17.78 -4.43 -7.97
N ASP A 16 17.78 -3.85 -9.17
CA ASP A 16 18.52 -2.63 -9.45
C ASP A 16 17.96 -1.51 -8.55
N MET A 17 18.82 -0.89 -7.75
CA MET A 17 18.43 0.20 -6.84
C MET A 17 17.85 1.41 -7.58
N ASN A 18 18.07 1.50 -8.91
CA ASN A 18 17.58 2.57 -9.76
C ASN A 18 16.28 2.22 -10.53
N GLU A 19 15.68 1.05 -10.32
CA GLU A 19 14.34 0.76 -10.85
C GLU A 19 13.30 1.65 -10.15
N PRO A 20 12.40 2.33 -10.89
CA PRO A 20 11.35 3.14 -10.29
C PRO A 20 10.44 2.22 -9.48
N ARG A 21 10.54 2.33 -8.15
CA ARG A 21 9.64 1.62 -7.24
C ARG A 21 8.26 2.26 -7.33
N ASN A 22 7.41 1.70 -8.17
CA ASN A 22 6.04 2.15 -8.32
C ASN A 22 5.23 1.68 -7.10
N HIS A 23 5.18 2.51 -6.06
CA HIS A 23 4.42 2.22 -4.85
C HIS A 23 2.97 2.69 -5.04
N ALA A 24 1.99 1.80 -4.85
CA ALA A 24 0.57 2.13 -4.98
C ALA A 24 0.06 3.04 -3.84
N ALA A 25 0.74 3.04 -2.70
CA ALA A 25 0.39 3.84 -1.53
C ALA A 25 1.63 4.26 -0.73
N LEU A 26 1.50 5.35 0.01
CA LEU A 26 2.56 5.97 0.80
C LEU A 26 2.12 6.17 2.25
N VAL A 27 2.95 5.71 3.18
CA VAL A 27 2.87 6.02 4.60
C VAL A 27 3.80 7.20 4.88
N LEU A 28 3.26 8.29 5.44
CA LEU A 28 4.01 9.55 5.56
C LEU A 28 4.78 9.66 6.88
N ASN A 29 4.31 8.98 7.93
CA ASN A 29 5.00 8.90 9.21
C ASN A 29 4.97 7.45 9.72
N ALA A 30 6.04 7.00 10.38
CA ALA A 30 6.12 5.65 10.94
C ALA A 30 5.04 5.32 11.98
N SER A 31 4.46 6.34 12.61
CA SER A 31 3.36 6.21 13.58
C SER A 31 1.97 6.20 12.93
N ASP A 32 1.89 6.33 11.61
CA ASP A 32 0.61 6.37 10.89
C ASP A 32 0.00 4.97 10.80
N ASN A 33 -1.32 4.92 10.97
CA ASN A 33 -2.12 3.72 10.72
C ASN A 33 -2.93 3.81 9.42
N VAL A 34 -2.67 4.86 8.64
CA VAL A 34 -3.17 5.01 7.28
C VAL A 34 -2.05 5.27 6.28
N ALA A 35 -2.25 4.83 5.05
CA ALA A 35 -1.51 5.26 3.88
C ALA A 35 -2.37 6.17 3.01
N VAL A 36 -1.74 6.96 2.15
CA VAL A 36 -2.40 7.66 1.04
C VAL A 36 -2.08 6.96 -0.27
N THR A 37 -3.07 6.71 -1.11
CA THR A 37 -2.86 6.07 -2.43
C THR A 37 -2.19 7.04 -3.39
N LEU A 38 -1.11 6.60 -4.06
CA LEU A 38 -0.39 7.37 -5.08
C LEU A 38 -0.93 7.13 -6.49
N ASP A 39 -1.69 6.05 -6.69
CA ASP A 39 -2.36 5.72 -7.94
C ASP A 39 -3.76 5.16 -7.65
N GLN A 40 -4.54 4.93 -8.70
CA GLN A 40 -5.80 4.21 -8.61
C GLN A 40 -5.56 2.74 -8.29
N VAL A 41 -6.03 2.33 -7.12
CA VAL A 41 -5.93 0.94 -6.68
C VAL A 41 -7.17 0.16 -7.11
N ARG A 42 -6.96 -0.99 -7.75
CA ARG A 42 -8.05 -1.91 -8.12
C ARG A 42 -8.48 -2.75 -6.91
N ALA A 43 -9.71 -3.25 -6.94
CA ALA A 43 -10.10 -4.28 -5.98
C ALA A 43 -9.18 -5.50 -6.11
N LYS A 44 -8.89 -6.15 -4.98
CA LYS A 44 -7.97 -7.27 -4.77
C LYS A 44 -6.50 -6.99 -5.11
N ALA A 45 -6.12 -5.74 -5.38
CA ALA A 45 -4.72 -5.37 -5.57
C ALA A 45 -3.98 -5.32 -4.23
N GLU A 46 -2.73 -5.78 -4.20
CA GLU A 46 -1.84 -5.67 -3.06
C GLU A 46 -1.21 -4.26 -3.03
N ILE A 47 -1.34 -3.56 -1.90
CA ILE A 47 -0.79 -2.20 -1.71
C ILE A 47 0.31 -2.13 -0.64
N GLY A 48 0.59 -3.26 -0.02
CA GLY A 48 1.61 -3.45 1.00
C GLY A 48 1.67 -4.93 1.35
N PRO A 49 2.68 -5.38 2.11
CA PRO A 49 2.81 -6.77 2.50
C PRO A 49 1.49 -7.27 3.09
N ASP A 50 0.93 -8.36 2.58
CA ASP A 50 -0.34 -8.99 2.99
C ASP A 50 -1.53 -8.01 3.11
N LEU A 51 -1.52 -6.93 2.31
CA LEU A 51 -2.51 -5.85 2.37
C LEU A 51 -3.20 -5.70 1.02
N LEU A 52 -4.39 -6.29 0.92
CA LEU A 52 -5.23 -6.31 -0.27
C LEU A 52 -6.33 -5.26 -0.21
N CYS A 53 -6.59 -4.57 -1.31
CA CYS A 53 -7.74 -3.68 -1.41
C CYS A 53 -9.05 -4.44 -1.58
N ALA A 54 -10.02 -4.24 -0.68
CA ALA A 54 -11.33 -4.88 -0.81
C ALA A 54 -12.12 -4.33 -2.02
N ARG A 55 -11.93 -3.04 -2.31
CA ARG A 55 -12.62 -2.30 -3.35
C ARG A 55 -11.64 -1.41 -4.10
N ARG A 56 -12.10 -0.84 -5.23
CA ARG A 56 -11.35 0.21 -5.92
C ARG A 56 -11.17 1.42 -4.98
N ILE A 57 -9.96 1.99 -4.97
CA ILE A 57 -9.61 3.19 -4.21
C ILE A 57 -9.06 4.22 -5.20
N SER A 58 -9.63 5.43 -5.19
CA SER A 58 -9.16 6.56 -5.98
C SER A 58 -7.84 7.11 -5.44
N ILE A 59 -7.02 7.67 -6.34
CA ILE A 59 -5.80 8.39 -5.97
C ILE A 59 -6.07 9.44 -4.87
N GLY A 60 -5.13 9.60 -3.94
CA GLY A 60 -5.22 10.54 -2.82
C GLY A 60 -6.13 10.10 -1.65
N HIS A 61 -6.84 8.98 -1.76
CA HIS A 61 -7.67 8.48 -0.66
C HIS A 61 -6.81 7.85 0.45
N LYS A 62 -7.36 7.87 1.67
CA LYS A 62 -6.71 7.30 2.84
C LYS A 62 -7.13 5.86 2.99
N VAL A 63 -6.19 5.02 3.37
CA VAL A 63 -6.39 3.59 3.49
C VAL A 63 -5.83 3.11 4.81
N ILE A 64 -6.64 2.37 5.58
CA ILE A 64 -6.20 1.76 6.84
C ILE A 64 -5.27 0.59 6.52
N ILE A 65 -4.04 0.62 7.06
CA ILE A 65 -2.97 -0.35 6.73
C ILE A 65 -2.68 -1.35 7.86
N GLN A 66 -3.37 -1.20 8.99
CA GLN A 66 -3.26 -2.08 10.15
C GLN A 66 -4.64 -2.32 10.77
N ALA A 67 -4.82 -3.44 11.48
CA ALA A 67 -6.07 -3.74 12.17
C ALA A 67 -6.40 -2.59 13.14
N THR A 68 -7.57 -1.97 12.92
CA THR A 68 -8.00 -0.80 13.67
C THR A 68 -9.40 -1.10 14.18
N ALA A 69 -9.54 -1.18 15.52
CA ALA A 69 -10.84 -1.39 16.16
C ALA A 69 -11.76 -0.20 15.91
N GLU A 70 -13.07 -0.42 15.99
CA GLU A 70 -14.02 0.68 16.01
C GLU A 70 -13.69 1.66 17.16
N GLY A 71 -13.81 2.96 16.88
CA GLY A 71 -13.46 4.01 17.83
C GLY A 71 -11.95 4.25 18.00
N ALA A 72 -11.08 3.38 17.51
CA ALA A 72 -9.63 3.56 17.65
C ALA A 72 -9.13 4.78 16.89
N SER A 73 -8.09 5.43 17.43
CA SER A 73 -7.53 6.65 16.85
C SER A 73 -6.93 6.39 15.47
N VAL A 74 -7.36 7.17 14.48
CA VAL A 74 -6.75 7.21 13.14
C VAL A 74 -5.62 8.24 13.15
N ARG A 75 -4.41 7.83 12.75
CA ARG A 75 -3.18 8.65 12.79
C ARG A 75 -2.65 8.90 11.39
N LYS A 76 -2.48 10.17 11.02
CA LYS A 76 -1.84 10.62 9.78
C LYS A 76 -0.87 11.75 10.10
N PHE A 77 0.30 11.77 9.44
CA PHE A 77 1.36 12.74 9.72
C PHE A 77 1.85 12.70 11.18
N GLY A 78 1.72 11.54 11.85
CA GLY A 78 2.03 11.37 13.26
C GLY A 78 0.99 11.94 14.23
N GLN A 79 -0.11 12.51 13.73
CA GLN A 79 -1.16 13.15 14.53
C GLN A 79 -2.46 12.36 14.47
N ILE A 80 -3.24 12.40 15.56
CA ILE A 80 -4.59 11.84 15.56
C ILE A 80 -5.49 12.76 14.73
N ILE A 81 -6.13 12.21 13.70
CA ILE A 81 -7.02 12.94 12.79
C ILE A 81 -8.51 12.58 12.97
N GLY A 82 -8.81 11.61 13.84
CA GLY A 82 -10.17 11.15 14.09
C GLY A 82 -10.20 9.73 14.66
N SER A 83 -11.36 9.09 14.59
CA SER A 83 -11.60 7.73 15.04
C SER A 83 -12.08 6.82 13.89
N ALA A 84 -11.79 5.53 13.99
CA ALA A 84 -12.24 4.54 13.01
C ALA A 84 -13.73 4.23 13.21
N THR A 85 -14.46 4.12 12.10
CA THR A 85 -15.88 3.76 12.08
C THR A 85 -16.10 2.27 11.83
N PRO A 86 -17.21 1.68 12.30
CA PRO A 86 -17.55 0.29 12.01
C PRO A 86 -17.63 0.05 10.49
N GLY A 87 -17.13 -1.11 10.04
CA GLY A 87 -17.03 -1.47 8.63
C GLY A 87 -15.64 -1.27 7.99
N ARG A 88 -14.65 -0.78 8.74
CA ARG A 88 -13.23 -0.70 8.33
C ARG A 88 -12.38 -1.87 8.88
N GLY A 89 -13.02 -3.00 9.20
CA GLY A 89 -12.37 -4.17 9.81
C GLY A 89 -11.62 -5.04 8.81
N THR A 90 -10.37 -5.40 9.15
CA THR A 90 -9.52 -6.32 8.41
C THR A 90 -9.60 -7.72 9.03
N GLY A 91 -9.87 -8.75 8.22
CA GLY A 91 -9.94 -10.14 8.68
C GLY A 91 -9.25 -11.06 7.67
N GLY A 92 -8.31 -11.88 8.16
CA GLY A 92 -7.64 -12.97 7.42
C GLY A 92 -6.64 -12.53 6.35
N HIS A 93 -7.10 -11.71 5.41
CA HIS A 93 -6.28 -10.90 4.48
C HIS A 93 -6.58 -9.44 4.80
N ARG A 94 -5.56 -8.58 4.94
CA ARG A 94 -5.81 -7.19 5.37
C ARG A 94 -6.55 -6.45 4.25
N ASN A 95 -7.84 -6.22 4.45
CA ASN A 95 -8.72 -5.52 3.53
C ASN A 95 -8.64 -4.00 3.72
N CYS A 96 -8.02 -3.32 2.77
CA CYS A 96 -7.93 -1.86 2.73
C CYS A 96 -9.28 -1.20 2.45
N ALA A 97 -9.69 -0.30 3.34
CA ALA A 97 -10.91 0.50 3.21
C ALA A 97 -10.58 1.98 2.93
N GLY A 98 -11.13 2.51 1.83
CA GLY A 98 -11.04 3.92 1.40
C GLY A 98 -12.01 4.86 2.08
#